data_AF-A0ABD2NXI9-F1
#
_entry.id   AF-A0ABD2NXI9-F1
#
_cell.length_a   1.000
_cell.length_b   1.000
_cell.length_c   1.000
_cell.angle_alpha   90.00
_cell.angle_beta   90.00
_cell.angle_gamma   90.00
#
_symmetry.space_group_name_H-M   'P 1'
#
loop_
_entity.id
_entity.type
_entity.pdbx_description
1 polymer ?
#
loop_
_entity_poly.entity_id
_entity_poly.type
_entity_poly.pdbx_seq_one_letter_code
_entity_poly.pdbx_strand_id
1 'polypeptide(L)'
;MKKLKNILKRKKERIDLKYIGLTYTPGLSQHIDKCIENHNIMIGHKPYNYCKQFFTTLRPRVKHENKTHCIYKFNCQDCGACYIGNTEQYLHERIYQHDYYVRSNKKSTALAKHSIEHASCI
;
A
#
# COMPACT_ATOMS: atom_id res chain seq x y z
N MET A 1 -51.06 24.14 15.98
CA MET A 1 -49.92 24.88 15.38
C MET A 1 -48.84 25.35 16.37
N LYS A 2 -49.08 25.42 17.69
CA LYS A 2 -48.07 25.86 18.68
C LYS A 2 -46.97 24.82 19.01
N LYS A 3 -47.24 23.51 18.86
CA LYS A 3 -46.26 22.44 19.08
C LYS A 3 -45.15 22.36 18.01
N LEU A 4 -45.47 22.65 16.73
CA LEU A 4 -44.50 22.57 15.63
C LEU A 4 -43.44 23.70 15.70
N LYS A 5 -43.84 24.88 16.20
CA LYS A 5 -42.94 26.03 16.38
C LYS A 5 -41.86 25.77 17.44
N ASN A 6 -42.14 24.94 18.46
CA ASN A 6 -41.15 24.55 19.48
C ASN A 6 -40.12 23.53 18.99
N ILE A 7 -40.46 22.70 18.00
CA ILE A 7 -39.52 21.75 17.39
C ILE A 7 -38.50 22.48 16.50
N LEU A 8 -38.95 23.53 15.78
CA LEU A 8 -38.09 24.39 14.96
C LEU A 8 -37.31 25.44 15.76
N LYS A 9 -37.79 25.86 16.95
CA LYS A 9 -37.03 26.70 17.89
C LYS A 9 -35.89 25.95 18.58
N ARG A 10 -35.90 24.61 18.48
CA ARG A 10 -34.79 23.70 18.79
C ARG A 10 -33.76 23.59 17.65
N LYS A 11 -33.71 24.57 16.74
CA LYS A 11 -32.49 24.86 15.96
C LYS A 11 -31.42 25.30 16.96
N LYS A 12 -30.80 24.29 17.57
CA LYS A 12 -29.58 24.30 18.37
C LYS A 12 -28.67 25.39 17.81
N GLU A 13 -28.49 26.48 18.55
CA GLU A 13 -27.44 27.45 18.27
C GLU A 13 -26.18 26.62 18.03
N ARG A 14 -25.64 26.66 16.80
CA ARG A 14 -24.38 26.00 16.50
C ARG A 14 -23.35 26.79 17.28
N ILE A 15 -22.98 26.27 18.45
CA ILE A 15 -21.80 26.73 19.16
C ILE A 15 -20.64 26.43 18.20
N ASP A 16 -20.00 27.48 17.68
CA ASP A 16 -18.84 27.34 16.79
C ASP A 16 -17.66 26.83 17.62
N LEU A 17 -17.64 25.53 17.85
CA LEU A 17 -16.59 24.84 18.60
C LEU A 17 -15.31 24.81 17.76
N LYS A 18 -14.23 25.35 18.30
CA LYS A 18 -12.89 25.23 17.71
C LYS A 18 -12.24 23.93 18.16
N TYR A 19 -11.72 23.14 17.23
CA TYR A 19 -11.12 21.84 17.52
C TYR A 19 -9.60 21.94 17.48
N ILE A 20 -8.92 21.46 18.53
CA ILE A 20 -7.46 21.43 18.63
C ILE A 20 -7.01 20.01 18.98
N GLY A 21 -5.99 19.52 18.26
CA GLY A 21 -5.37 18.24 18.56
C GLY A 21 -4.13 18.42 19.43
N LEU A 22 -4.12 17.84 20.63
CA LEU A 22 -2.99 17.88 21.57
C LEU A 22 -2.53 16.47 21.91
N THR A 23 -1.26 16.32 22.29
CA THR A 23 -0.78 15.04 22.82
C THR A 23 -1.24 14.84 24.26
N TYR A 24 -1.61 13.61 24.61
CA TYR A 24 -1.91 13.27 26.00
C TYR A 24 -0.64 13.24 26.84
N THR A 25 -0.57 14.06 27.88
CA THR A 25 0.49 14.06 28.88
C THR A 25 -0.18 13.95 30.25
N PRO A 26 0.03 12.84 31.00
CA PRO A 26 -0.59 12.64 32.31
C PRO A 26 -0.36 13.83 33.24
N GLY A 27 -1.39 14.27 33.93
CA GLY A 27 -1.35 15.43 34.82
C GLY A 27 -1.58 16.75 34.08
N LEU A 28 -0.83 17.02 33.01
CA LEU A 28 -0.94 18.29 32.28
C LEU A 28 -2.21 18.38 31.43
N SER A 29 -2.57 17.32 30.70
CA SER A 29 -3.75 17.29 29.84
C SER A 29 -5.04 17.63 30.61
N GLN A 30 -5.19 17.10 31.82
CA GLN A 30 -6.37 17.35 32.66
C GLN A 30 -6.46 18.80 33.14
N HIS A 31 -5.32 19.45 33.40
CA HIS A 31 -5.31 20.87 33.77
C HIS A 31 -5.65 21.75 32.57
N ILE A 32 -5.12 21.40 31.40
CA ILE A 32 -5.41 22.10 30.14
C ILE A 32 -6.90 21.99 29.79
N ASP A 33 -7.50 20.81 29.91
CA ASP A 33 -8.93 20.60 29.62
C ASP A 33 -9.80 21.48 30.53
N LYS A 34 -9.52 21.50 31.84
CA LYS A 34 -10.24 22.36 32.81
C LYS A 34 -10.13 23.85 32.51
N CYS A 35 -8.96 24.32 32.08
CA CYS A 35 -8.79 25.73 31.71
C CYS A 35 -9.59 26.10 30.45
N ILE A 36 -9.83 25.13 29.57
CA ILE A 36 -10.37 25.36 28.22
C ILE A 36 -11.88 25.11 28.12
N GLU A 37 -12.49 24.46 29.13
CA GLU A 37 -13.94 24.25 29.24
C GLU A 37 -14.76 25.53 29.00
N ASN A 38 -14.27 26.69 29.46
CA ASN A 38 -14.97 27.97 29.34
C ASN A 38 -14.76 28.69 27.99
N HIS A 39 -13.92 28.16 27.10
CA HIS A 39 -13.47 28.85 25.89
C HIS A 39 -14.09 28.33 24.59
N ASN A 40 -15.13 27.48 24.66
CA ASN A 40 -15.78 26.85 23.48
C ASN A 40 -14.78 26.16 22.54
N ILE A 41 -13.71 25.59 23.10
CA ILE A 41 -12.68 24.84 22.38
C ILE A 41 -12.78 23.39 22.82
N MET A 42 -12.77 22.47 21.86
CA MET A 42 -12.76 21.04 22.10
C MET A 42 -11.36 20.48 21.81
N ILE A 43 -10.76 19.82 22.80
CA ILE A 43 -9.45 19.18 22.66
C ILE A 43 -9.62 17.70 22.36
N GLY A 44 -9.01 17.25 21.27
CA GLY A 44 -8.78 15.84 21.00
C GLY A 44 -7.38 15.44 21.46
N HIS A 45 -7.28 14.61 22.50
CA HIS A 45 -6.00 14.07 22.96
C HIS A 45 -5.56 12.89 22.10
N LYS A 46 -4.32 12.95 21.64
CA LYS A 46 -3.69 11.91 20.81
C LYS A 46 -2.49 11.31 21.54
N PRO A 47 -2.23 10.00 21.46
CA PRO A 47 -1.06 9.41 22.10
C PRO A 47 0.23 9.99 21.49
N TYR A 48 1.28 10.16 22.30
CA TYR A 48 2.61 10.49 21.79
C TYR A 48 3.21 9.28 21.05
N ASN A 49 3.06 8.10 21.66
CA ASN A 49 3.61 6.84 21.21
C ASN A 49 2.68 6.14 20.22
N TYR A 50 2.78 6.46 18.94
CA TYR A 50 2.10 5.67 17.90
C TYR A 50 2.86 4.37 17.67
N CYS A 51 2.15 3.26 17.43
CA CYS A 51 2.78 2.03 16.97
C CYS A 51 3.69 2.27 15.75
N LYS A 52 3.35 3.24 14.87
CA LYS A 52 4.17 3.65 13.72
C LYS A 52 5.56 4.20 14.09
N GLN A 53 5.71 4.77 15.28
CA GLN A 53 6.97 5.33 15.76
C GLN A 53 7.95 4.25 16.22
N PHE A 54 7.43 3.14 16.78
CA PHE A 54 8.24 2.00 17.22
C PHE A 54 8.36 0.91 16.15
N PHE A 55 7.28 0.70 15.40
CA PHE A 55 7.18 -0.25 14.32
C PHE A 55 7.04 0.53 13.03
N THR A 56 8.14 0.63 12.29
CA THR A 56 8.06 1.13 10.91
C THR A 56 7.05 0.28 10.17
N THR A 57 5.99 0.93 9.68
CA THR A 57 5.01 0.25 8.84
C THR A 57 5.76 -0.26 7.61
N LEU A 58 5.36 -1.48 7.20
CA LEU A 58 5.63 -2.12 5.92
C LEU A 58 6.79 -3.11 5.99
N ARG A 59 6.43 -4.40 5.92
CA ARG A 59 7.31 -5.47 5.44
C ARG A 59 8.18 -4.91 4.32
N PRO A 60 9.51 -5.15 4.32
CA PRO A 60 10.38 -4.64 3.27
C PRO A 60 9.80 -5.02 1.91
N ARG A 61 9.77 -4.07 0.98
CA ARG A 61 9.26 -4.34 -0.36
C ARG A 61 10.12 -5.43 -0.99
N VAL A 62 9.51 -6.59 -1.22
CA VAL A 62 10.18 -7.70 -1.89
C VAL A 62 10.37 -7.32 -3.36
N LYS A 63 11.61 -7.41 -3.86
CA LYS A 63 11.92 -7.20 -5.27
C LYS A 63 11.06 -8.12 -6.14
N HIS A 64 10.71 -7.68 -7.34
CA HIS A 64 9.84 -8.47 -8.22
C HIS A 64 10.39 -9.86 -8.52
N GLU A 65 11.71 -9.96 -8.70
CA GLU A 65 12.48 -11.18 -8.95
C GLU A 65 12.39 -12.23 -7.81
N ASN A 66 12.08 -11.79 -6.59
CA ASN A 66 11.98 -12.65 -5.41
C ASN A 66 10.53 -12.98 -5.07
N LYS A 67 9.61 -12.82 -6.04
CA LYS A 67 8.22 -13.25 -5.90
C LYS A 67 8.05 -14.68 -6.44
N THR A 68 7.23 -15.45 -5.74
CA THR A 68 6.72 -16.76 -6.16
C THR A 68 5.28 -16.63 -6.66
N HIS A 69 4.74 -17.69 -7.28
CA HIS A 69 3.35 -17.73 -7.80
C HIS A 69 2.98 -16.52 -8.66
N CYS A 70 3.87 -16.15 -9.59
CA CYS A 70 3.67 -14.99 -10.45
C CYS A 70 3.54 -15.38 -11.92
N ILE A 71 2.79 -14.55 -12.65
CA ILE A 71 2.71 -14.57 -14.11
C ILE A 71 3.71 -13.55 -14.62
N TYR A 72 4.56 -13.95 -15.56
CA TYR A 72 5.59 -13.09 -16.15
C TYR A 72 5.48 -13.12 -17.68
N LYS A 73 6.05 -12.08 -18.30
CA LYS A 73 6.03 -11.89 -19.76
C LYS A 73 7.42 -11.51 -20.25
N PHE A 74 7.86 -12.18 -21.31
CA PHE A 74 9.02 -11.82 -22.10
C PHE A 74 8.56 -11.34 -23.47
N ASN A 75 9.01 -10.17 -23.89
CA ASN A 75 8.75 -9.65 -25.23
C ASN A 75 10.01 -9.81 -26.07
N CYS A 76 9.87 -10.33 -27.28
CA CYS A 76 10.93 -10.27 -28.28
C CYS A 76 10.86 -8.91 -29.00
N GLN A 77 12.01 -8.26 -29.18
CA GLN A 77 12.08 -6.93 -29.76
C GLN A 77 11.95 -6.95 -31.29
N ASP A 78 12.38 -8.03 -31.93
CA ASP A 78 12.48 -8.10 -33.40
C ASP A 78 11.24 -8.66 -34.10
N CYS A 79 10.51 -9.58 -33.47
CA CYS A 79 9.34 -10.24 -34.09
C CYS A 79 7.99 -9.84 -33.46
N GLY A 80 8.01 -9.03 -32.40
CA GLY A 80 6.80 -8.67 -31.65
C GLY A 80 6.12 -9.82 -30.91
N ALA A 81 6.68 -11.04 -30.97
CA ALA A 81 6.18 -12.18 -30.22
C ALA A 81 6.39 -11.96 -28.72
N CYS A 82 5.50 -12.54 -27.92
CA CYS A 82 5.67 -12.55 -26.47
C CYS A 82 5.44 -13.93 -25.88
N TYR A 83 6.30 -14.29 -24.93
CA TYR A 83 6.17 -15.48 -24.12
C TYR A 83 5.55 -15.09 -22.78
N ILE A 84 4.45 -15.74 -22.42
CA ILE A 84 3.78 -15.56 -21.12
C ILE A 84 3.86 -16.89 -20.39
N GLY A 85 4.36 -16.87 -19.15
CA GLY A 85 4.50 -18.06 -18.32
C GLY A 85 4.03 -17.81 -16.89
N ASN A 86 3.60 -18.88 -16.23
CA ASN A 86 3.40 -18.92 -14.79
C ASN A 86 4.55 -19.67 -14.11
N THR A 87 4.88 -19.31 -12.87
CA THR A 87 5.87 -20.02 -12.06
C THR A 87 5.46 -20.08 -10.61
N GLU A 88 5.63 -21.25 -9.99
CA GLU A 88 5.51 -21.43 -8.53
C GLU A 88 6.84 -21.14 -7.81
N GLN A 89 7.96 -21.26 -8.53
CA GLN A 89 9.31 -20.94 -8.05
C GLN A 89 9.55 -19.43 -8.04
N TYR A 90 10.67 -19.00 -7.44
CA TYR A 90 11.09 -17.61 -7.53
C TYR A 90 11.31 -17.20 -8.98
N LEU A 91 10.87 -15.99 -9.34
CA LEU A 91 10.99 -15.50 -10.70
C LEU A 91 12.44 -15.54 -11.20
N HIS A 92 13.43 -15.10 -10.42
CA HIS A 92 14.84 -15.14 -10.85
C HIS A 92 15.35 -16.55 -11.16
N GLU A 93 14.95 -17.57 -10.40
CA GLU A 93 15.32 -18.96 -10.68
C GLU A 93 14.72 -19.43 -12.00
N ARG A 94 13.47 -19.01 -12.29
CA ARG A 94 12.81 -19.34 -13.55
C ARG A 94 13.51 -18.67 -14.74
N ILE A 95 13.93 -17.41 -14.59
CA ILE A 95 14.71 -16.70 -15.62
C ILE A 95 16.04 -17.41 -15.85
N TYR A 96 16.74 -17.80 -14.79
CA TYR A 96 17.99 -18.54 -14.88
C TYR A 96 17.82 -19.88 -15.62
N GLN A 97 16.74 -20.63 -15.36
CA GLN A 97 16.43 -21.86 -16.08
C GLN A 97 16.21 -21.63 -17.57
N HIS A 98 15.49 -20.57 -17.94
CA HIS A 98 15.28 -20.21 -19.35
C HIS A 98 16.61 -19.91 -20.03
N ASP A 99 17.45 -19.06 -19.45
CA ASP A 99 18.79 -18.75 -19.96
C ASP A 99 19.66 -20.00 -20.09
N TYR A 100 19.66 -20.87 -19.07
CA TYR A 100 20.34 -22.16 -19.14
C TYR A 100 19.85 -23.04 -20.30
N TYR A 101 18.54 -23.09 -20.57
CA TYR A 101 17.99 -23.84 -21.70
C TYR A 101 18.40 -23.28 -23.05
N VAL A 102 18.47 -21.95 -23.18
CA VAL A 102 18.97 -21.29 -24.39
C VAL A 102 20.44 -21.64 -24.61
N ARG A 103 21.29 -21.48 -23.58
CA ARG A 103 22.72 -21.81 -23.64
C ARG A 103 22.98 -23.29 -23.95
N SER A 104 22.13 -24.18 -23.43
CA SER A 104 22.25 -25.62 -23.62
C SER A 104 21.55 -26.13 -24.89
N ASN A 105 20.98 -25.25 -25.72
CA ASN A 105 20.17 -25.60 -26.90
C ASN A 105 19.03 -26.60 -26.62
N LYS A 106 18.45 -26.55 -25.40
CA LYS A 106 17.34 -27.42 -24.99
C LYS A 106 16.00 -26.78 -25.35
N LYS A 107 15.31 -27.38 -26.32
CA LYS A 107 13.96 -26.98 -26.78
C LYS A 107 12.83 -27.33 -25.80
N SER A 108 13.05 -27.16 -24.49
CA SER A 108 12.07 -27.51 -23.45
C SER A 108 10.96 -26.47 -23.32
N THR A 109 11.29 -25.18 -23.40
CA THR A 109 10.31 -24.09 -23.23
C THR A 109 10.09 -23.37 -24.56
N ALA A 110 8.89 -22.79 -24.75
CA ALA A 110 8.58 -22.04 -25.96
C ALA A 110 9.54 -20.84 -26.17
N LEU A 111 9.96 -20.19 -25.08
CA LEU A 111 10.99 -19.15 -25.12
C LEU A 111 12.32 -19.67 -25.68
N ALA A 112 12.80 -20.82 -25.19
CA ALA A 112 14.05 -21.41 -25.68
C ALA A 112 13.94 -21.93 -27.13
N LYS A 113 12.77 -22.44 -27.53
CA LYS A 113 12.52 -22.80 -28.94
C LYS A 113 12.62 -21.57 -29.84
N HIS A 114 11.94 -20.50 -29.45
CA HIS A 114 11.94 -19.24 -30.20
C HIS A 114 13.34 -18.67 -30.36
N SER A 115 14.15 -18.61 -29.29
CA SER A 115 15.51 -18.07 -29.37
C SER A 115 16.46 -18.92 -30.21
N ILE A 116 16.27 -20.24 -30.28
CA ILE A 116 17.08 -21.14 -31.11
C ILE A 116 16.67 -21.07 -32.57
N GLU A 117 15.36 -21.05 -32.85
CA GLU A 117 14.82 -21.07 -34.23
C GLU A 117 14.89 -19.69 -34.89
N HIS A 118 14.81 -18.62 -34.10
CA HIS A 118 14.93 -17.24 -34.53
C HIS A 118 16.16 -16.60 -33.88
N ALA A 119 17.35 -17.09 -34.20
CA ALA A 119 18.62 -16.56 -33.69
C ALA A 119 18.89 -15.09 -34.08
N SER A 120 18.14 -14.54 -35.05
CA SER A 120 18.17 -13.13 -35.45
C SER A 120 17.23 -12.24 -34.64
N CYS A 121 16.46 -12.82 -33.71
CA CYS A 121 15.48 -12.14 -32.88
C CYS A 121 15.98 -12.17 -31.42
N ILE A 122 16.67 -11.12 -30.99
CA ILE A 122 17.18 -10.96 -29.60
C ILE A 122 16.44 -9.80 -28.94
#